data_AF-A0A0X8K6Z5-F1
#
_entry.id   AF-A0A0X8K6Z5-F1
#
_cell.length_a   1.000
_cell.length_b   1.000
_cell.length_c   1.000
_cell.angle_alpha   90.00
_cell.angle_beta   90.00
_cell.angle_gamma   90.00
#
_symmetry.space_group_name_H-M   'P 1'
#
loop_
_entity.id
_entity.type
_entity.pdbx_description
1 polymer ?
#
loop_
_entity_poly.entity_id
_entity_poly.type
_entity_poly.pdbx_seq_one_letter_code
_entity_poly.pdbx_strand_id
1 'polypeptide(L)'
;MMLYHYPMTASVDKIIPKNKFYQQGSANHRIERLFVEQVESIRWAYKLSPQTINLSDSDTVREIQIFSIISRVESIDNEVLQFIDKLIPSPIIFEIVFEDKIKVIATYKRQSQADSQKVVLGKYYATDWQDPTQREDLPIVFGIADLYEYFIERLLLATNEASPNVVLIPNIETNLSKTTRKIDSIEEKIAHAEKVALLTKQINELQKRIYKEKQFNRQVEMNLQLQMLQKQLNELLK
;
A
#
# COMPACT_ATOMS: atom_id res chain seq x y z
N MET A 1 -10.67 3.81 9.15
CA MET A 1 -9.59 3.09 9.87
C MET A 1 -9.20 1.85 9.09
N MET A 2 -8.01 1.28 9.34
CA MET A 2 -7.46 0.11 8.62
C MET A 2 -6.73 -0.91 9.51
N LEU A 3 -6.84 -0.76 10.83
CA LEU A 3 -6.30 -1.74 11.77
C LEU A 3 -7.41 -2.70 12.19
N TYR A 4 -7.10 -4.00 12.23
CA TYR A 4 -8.08 -5.03 12.52
C TYR A 4 -7.72 -5.84 13.76
N HIS A 5 -8.73 -6.35 14.46
CA HIS A 5 -8.57 -7.43 15.40
C HIS A 5 -8.41 -8.74 14.61
N TYR A 6 -7.25 -9.38 14.76
CA TYR A 6 -7.02 -10.70 14.17
C TYR A 6 -7.38 -11.81 15.17
N PRO A 7 -8.03 -12.90 14.72
CA PRO A 7 -8.38 -14.02 15.60
C PRO A 7 -7.16 -14.66 16.25
N MET A 8 -7.29 -15.07 17.51
CA MET A 8 -6.22 -15.76 18.24
C MET A 8 -5.83 -17.10 17.60
N THR A 9 -6.77 -17.75 16.91
CA THR A 9 -6.53 -18.96 16.11
C THR A 9 -5.54 -18.75 14.97
N ALA A 10 -5.33 -17.50 14.53
CA ALA A 10 -4.36 -17.12 13.51
C ALA A 10 -3.04 -16.58 14.09
N SER A 11 -2.91 -16.52 15.43
CA SER A 11 -1.75 -15.95 16.09
C SER A 11 -0.51 -16.84 15.92
N VAL A 12 0.61 -16.19 15.60
CA VAL A 12 1.93 -16.83 15.54
C VAL A 12 2.86 -16.29 16.63
N ASP A 13 2.78 -14.98 16.88
CA ASP A 13 3.51 -14.24 17.93
C ASP A 13 5.00 -14.61 18.04
N LYS A 14 5.70 -14.60 16.90
CA LYS A 14 7.10 -15.01 16.83
C LYS A 14 8.03 -13.87 16.43
N ILE A 15 9.01 -13.58 17.28
CA ILE A 15 10.10 -12.65 16.93
C ILE A 15 10.99 -13.28 15.86
N ILE A 16 11.24 -12.54 14.79
CA ILE A 16 12.15 -12.93 13.72
C ILE A 16 13.43 -12.10 13.83
N PRO A 17 14.56 -12.72 14.19
CA PRO A 17 15.84 -12.03 14.20
C PRO A 17 16.19 -11.50 12.81
N LYS A 18 16.70 -10.28 12.72
CA LYS A 18 17.11 -9.65 11.44
C LYS A 18 18.09 -10.51 10.64
N ASN A 19 19.00 -11.19 11.34
CA ASN A 19 19.98 -12.11 10.76
C ASN A 19 19.33 -13.25 9.95
N LYS A 20 18.10 -13.67 10.27
CA LYS A 20 17.41 -14.68 9.45
C LYS A 20 17.10 -14.16 8.04
N PHE A 21 16.75 -12.88 7.91
CA PHE A 21 16.52 -12.29 6.60
C PHE A 21 17.81 -12.18 5.80
N TYR A 22 18.95 -11.86 6.43
CA TYR A 22 20.25 -11.81 5.76
C TYR A 22 20.79 -13.19 5.35
N GLN A 23 20.44 -14.23 6.12
CA GLN A 23 20.84 -15.60 5.79
C GLN A 23 20.02 -16.17 4.64
N GLN A 24 18.72 -15.86 4.59
CA GLN A 24 17.82 -16.38 3.58
C GLN A 24 17.83 -15.53 2.29
N GLY A 25 18.01 -14.23 2.41
CA GLY A 25 18.16 -13.32 1.29
C GLY A 25 19.59 -12.85 1.18
N SER A 26 20.13 -12.82 -0.04
CA SER A 26 21.46 -12.26 -0.31
C SER A 26 21.48 -10.75 -0.08
N ALA A 27 21.40 -10.31 1.18
CA ALA A 27 21.41 -8.92 1.58
C ALA A 27 22.75 -8.28 1.18
N ASN A 28 22.70 -7.07 0.65
CA ASN A 28 23.89 -6.27 0.43
C ASN A 28 24.11 -5.35 1.64
N HIS A 29 25.30 -4.74 1.72
CA HIS A 29 25.66 -3.84 2.81
C HIS A 29 24.67 -2.65 2.98
N ARG A 30 24.00 -2.21 1.89
CA ARG A 30 22.98 -1.16 1.98
C ARG A 30 21.75 -1.65 2.73
N ILE A 31 21.22 -2.82 2.37
CA ILE A 31 20.05 -3.42 3.05
C ILE A 31 20.37 -3.70 4.52
N GLU A 32 21.51 -4.32 4.81
CA GLU A 32 21.91 -4.59 6.21
C GLU A 32 21.97 -3.31 7.05
N ARG A 33 22.55 -2.24 6.48
CA ARG A 33 22.59 -0.92 7.13
C ARG A 33 21.19 -0.36 7.38
N LEU A 34 20.29 -0.42 6.39
CA LEU A 34 18.90 0.03 6.57
C LEU A 34 18.19 -0.74 7.70
N PHE A 35 18.36 -2.07 7.77
CA PHE A 35 17.80 -2.86 8.87
C PHE A 35 18.38 -2.49 10.24
N VAL A 36 19.68 -2.16 10.33
CA VAL A 36 20.32 -1.74 11.58
C VAL A 36 19.81 -0.36 12.02
N GLU A 37 19.78 0.60 11.09
CA GLU A 37 19.43 2.00 11.36
C GLU A 37 17.93 2.20 11.60
N GLN A 38 17.07 1.49 10.86
CA GLN A 38 15.64 1.80 10.80
C GLN A 38 14.75 0.81 11.53
N VAL A 39 15.15 -0.46 11.64
CA VAL A 39 14.33 -1.49 12.27
C VAL A 39 14.80 -1.68 13.71
N GLU A 40 13.89 -1.75 14.66
CA GLU A 40 14.21 -2.20 16.02
C GLU A 40 14.03 -3.70 16.11
N SER A 41 12.81 -4.18 15.87
CA SER A 41 12.45 -5.58 15.93
C SER A 41 11.36 -5.91 14.90
N ILE A 42 11.29 -7.20 14.53
CA ILE A 42 10.30 -7.73 13.60
C ILE A 42 9.62 -8.91 14.28
N ARG A 43 8.29 -8.87 14.32
CA ARG A 43 7.46 -9.94 14.84
C ARG A 43 6.50 -10.41 13.75
N TRP A 44 6.52 -11.71 13.50
CA TRP A 44 5.44 -12.37 12.77
C TRP A 44 4.27 -12.54 13.72
N ALA A 45 3.30 -11.64 13.62
CA ALA A 45 2.21 -11.54 14.57
C ALA A 45 1.12 -12.57 14.28
N TYR A 46 0.67 -12.64 13.02
CA TYR A 46 -0.41 -13.52 12.59
C TYR A 46 -0.14 -14.14 11.21
N LYS A 47 -0.76 -15.31 10.99
CA LYS A 47 -0.84 -16.01 9.71
C LYS A 47 -2.30 -16.34 9.44
N LEU A 48 -2.93 -15.57 8.57
CA LEU A 48 -4.33 -15.74 8.21
C LEU A 48 -4.42 -16.80 7.11
N SER A 49 -4.98 -17.96 7.43
CA SER A 49 -5.37 -18.98 6.46
C SER A 49 -6.89 -19.21 6.49
N PRO A 50 -7.48 -19.76 5.42
CA PRO A 50 -8.89 -20.16 5.34
C PRO A 50 -9.39 -20.87 6.61
N GLN A 51 -8.61 -21.80 7.15
CA GLN A 51 -8.95 -22.52 8.38
C GLN A 51 -8.91 -21.66 9.64
N THR A 52 -7.90 -20.79 9.78
CA THR A 52 -7.71 -20.00 11.01
C THR A 52 -8.74 -18.88 11.18
N ILE A 53 -9.32 -18.41 10.07
CA ILE A 53 -10.29 -17.31 10.06
C ILE A 53 -11.64 -17.70 9.43
N ASN A 54 -11.87 -19.00 9.21
CA ASN A 54 -13.11 -19.57 8.69
C ASN A 54 -13.59 -18.95 7.36
N LEU A 55 -12.69 -18.89 6.38
CA LEU A 55 -12.96 -18.43 5.02
C LEU A 55 -12.79 -19.57 4.01
N SER A 56 -13.30 -19.38 2.80
CA SER A 56 -13.07 -20.30 1.69
C SER A 56 -11.62 -20.24 1.18
N ASP A 57 -11.09 -21.39 0.77
CA ASP A 57 -9.77 -21.49 0.13
C ASP A 57 -9.74 -20.79 -1.24
N SER A 58 -8.54 -20.46 -1.70
CA SER A 58 -8.29 -19.94 -3.04
C SER A 58 -6.98 -20.49 -3.61
N ASP A 59 -6.94 -20.68 -4.93
CA ASP A 59 -5.74 -21.10 -5.66
C ASP A 59 -4.70 -19.97 -5.79
N THR A 60 -5.15 -18.71 -5.75
CA THR A 60 -4.27 -17.53 -5.93
C THR A 60 -3.65 -17.08 -4.62
N VAL A 61 -4.40 -17.13 -3.53
CA VAL A 61 -3.97 -16.71 -2.19
C VAL A 61 -4.27 -17.83 -1.21
N ARG A 62 -3.24 -18.43 -0.62
CA ARG A 62 -3.40 -19.50 0.38
C ARG A 62 -3.37 -19.00 1.81
N GLU A 63 -2.66 -17.91 2.05
CA GLU A 63 -2.52 -17.30 3.36
C GLU A 63 -2.04 -15.85 3.23
N ILE A 64 -2.31 -15.04 4.25
CA ILE A 64 -1.85 -13.65 4.37
C ILE A 64 -1.04 -13.55 5.67
N GLN A 65 0.15 -12.93 5.59
CA GLN A 65 1.01 -12.73 6.75
C GLN A 65 0.81 -11.33 7.33
N ILE A 66 0.74 -11.24 8.66
CA ILE A 66 0.78 -9.96 9.37
C ILE A 66 2.11 -9.83 10.10
N PHE A 67 2.93 -8.87 9.67
CA PHE A 67 4.23 -8.57 10.26
C PHE A 67 4.17 -7.25 11.00
N SER A 68 4.44 -7.28 12.30
CA SER A 68 4.57 -6.08 13.12
C SER A 68 6.05 -5.70 13.20
N ILE A 69 6.38 -4.50 12.73
CA ILE A 69 7.75 -3.97 12.72
C ILE A 69 7.80 -2.78 13.65
N ILE A 70 8.61 -2.88 14.70
CA ILE A 70 8.95 -1.71 15.52
C ILE A 70 10.04 -0.95 14.78
N SER A 71 9.74 0.28 14.38
CA SER A 71 10.63 1.16 13.62
C SER A 71 11.34 2.14 14.54
N ARG A 72 12.62 2.39 14.27
CA ARG A 72 13.46 3.41 14.93
C ARG A 72 13.29 4.79 14.30
N VAL A 73 12.69 4.84 13.10
CA VAL A 73 12.49 6.06 12.33
C VAL A 73 11.03 6.17 11.90
N GLU A 74 10.54 7.40 11.74
CA GLU A 74 9.17 7.63 11.30
C GLU A 74 8.94 7.17 9.84
N SER A 75 9.95 7.31 8.98
CA SER A 75 9.88 6.88 7.59
C SER A 75 10.85 5.74 7.33
N ILE A 76 10.37 4.51 7.43
CA ILE A 76 11.10 3.33 6.98
C ILE A 76 11.23 3.32 5.45
N ASP A 77 12.39 2.91 4.95
CA ASP A 77 12.66 2.79 3.52
C ASP A 77 11.94 1.55 2.97
N ASN A 78 11.22 1.72 1.85
CA ASN A 78 10.51 0.63 1.19
C ASN A 78 11.44 -0.50 0.74
N GLU A 79 12.74 -0.26 0.57
CA GLU A 79 13.72 -1.31 0.29
C GLU A 79 13.78 -2.38 1.38
N VAL A 80 13.57 -2.01 2.65
CA VAL A 80 13.51 -2.97 3.77
C VAL A 80 12.30 -3.89 3.61
N LEU A 81 11.13 -3.31 3.33
CA LEU A 81 9.89 -4.06 3.14
C LEU A 81 9.96 -4.95 1.91
N GLN A 82 10.48 -4.41 0.80
CA GLN A 82 10.69 -5.14 -0.44
C GLN A 82 11.65 -6.33 -0.26
N PHE A 83 12.69 -6.17 0.56
CA PHE A 83 13.60 -7.26 0.86
C PHE A 83 12.90 -8.39 1.61
N ILE A 84 12.07 -8.06 2.62
CA ILE A 84 11.27 -9.06 3.35
C ILE A 84 10.25 -9.74 2.43
N ASP A 85 9.53 -8.97 1.62
CA ASP A 85 8.49 -9.48 0.73
C ASP A 85 9.01 -10.46 -0.33
N LYS A 86 10.24 -10.25 -0.82
CA LYS A 86 10.89 -11.16 -1.79
C LYS A 86 11.21 -12.53 -1.21
N LEU A 87 11.36 -12.65 0.12
CA LEU A 87 11.72 -13.90 0.78
C LEU A 87 10.52 -14.77 1.12
N ILE A 88 9.31 -14.20 1.11
CA ILE A 88 8.09 -14.87 1.53
C ILE A 88 7.11 -14.84 0.37
N PRO A 89 6.73 -15.99 -0.22
CA PRO A 89 5.82 -16.01 -1.37
C PRO A 89 4.40 -15.53 -1.08
N SER A 90 3.89 -15.71 0.15
CA SER A 90 2.56 -15.24 0.54
C SER A 90 2.50 -13.72 0.70
N PRO A 91 1.34 -13.09 0.46
CA PRO A 91 1.15 -11.66 0.73
C PRO A 91 1.47 -11.28 2.18
N ILE A 92 2.03 -10.08 2.36
CA ILE A 92 2.36 -9.54 3.68
C ILE A 92 1.68 -8.19 3.86
N ILE A 93 1.01 -8.02 5.00
CA ILE A 93 0.58 -6.73 5.54
C ILE A 93 1.54 -6.35 6.66
N PHE A 94 2.23 -5.21 6.50
CA PHE A 94 3.14 -4.68 7.50
C PHE A 94 2.42 -3.68 8.40
N GLU A 95 2.38 -3.97 9.70
CA GLU A 95 2.03 -3.02 10.75
C GLU A 95 3.32 -2.36 11.25
N ILE A 96 3.59 -1.14 10.79
CA ILE A 96 4.77 -0.37 11.20
C ILE A 96 4.41 0.45 12.43
N VAL A 97 5.06 0.15 13.55
CA VAL A 97 4.92 0.87 14.83
C VAL A 97 6.10 1.81 14.98
N PHE A 98 5.84 3.06 15.30
CA PHE A 98 6.87 4.04 15.65
C PHE A 98 6.35 4.83 16.85
N GLU A 99 7.06 4.78 17.97
CA GLU A 99 6.60 5.37 19.24
C GLU A 99 5.21 4.83 19.64
N ASP A 100 4.22 5.70 19.80
CA ASP A 100 2.84 5.40 20.21
C ASP A 100 1.86 5.28 19.04
N LYS A 101 2.34 5.35 17.79
CA LYS A 101 1.53 5.33 16.58
C LYS A 101 1.87 4.16 15.66
N ILE A 102 0.91 3.80 14.83
CA ILE A 102 1.02 2.69 13.89
C ILE A 102 0.52 3.11 12.49
N LYS A 103 1.12 2.57 11.45
CA LYS A 103 0.57 2.64 10.09
C LYS A 103 0.66 1.30 9.40
N VAL A 104 -0.24 1.05 8.46
CA VAL A 104 -0.25 -0.19 7.69
C VAL A 104 0.39 0.08 6.33
N ILE A 105 1.29 -0.80 5.91
CA ILE A 105 1.95 -0.75 4.61
C ILE A 105 1.85 -2.13 3.93
N ALA A 106 1.49 -2.17 2.66
CA ALA A 106 1.57 -3.41 1.87
C ALA A 106 1.73 -3.10 0.38
N THR A 107 2.03 -4.12 -0.41
CA THR A 107 2.00 -4.08 -1.86
C THR A 107 1.12 -5.21 -2.38
N TYR A 108 0.51 -5.02 -3.56
CA TYR A 108 -0.18 -6.12 -4.22
C TYR A 108 0.85 -7.06 -4.84
N LYS A 109 1.09 -8.16 -4.14
CA LYS A 109 1.87 -9.30 -4.58
C LYS A 109 1.07 -10.14 -5.60
N ARG A 110 1.50 -10.14 -6.85
CA ARG A 110 0.85 -10.89 -7.95
C ARG A 110 1.78 -11.95 -8.54
N GLN A 111 1.20 -12.99 -9.11
CA GLN A 111 1.97 -13.93 -9.93
C GLN A 111 2.40 -13.25 -11.23
N SER A 112 3.60 -13.58 -11.70
CA SER A 112 4.09 -13.09 -12.98
C SER A 112 3.35 -13.77 -14.13
N GLN A 113 2.85 -12.97 -15.08
CA GLN A 113 2.23 -13.47 -16.31
C GLN A 113 3.25 -14.18 -17.23
N ALA A 114 4.54 -13.86 -17.10
CA ALA A 114 5.61 -14.46 -17.90
C ALA A 114 6.20 -15.73 -17.28
N ASP A 115 6.02 -15.93 -15.96
CA ASP A 115 6.60 -17.04 -15.21
C ASP A 115 5.78 -17.26 -13.94
N SER A 116 4.89 -18.25 -13.94
CA SER A 116 3.96 -18.51 -12.83
C SER A 116 4.64 -18.88 -11.51
N GLN A 117 5.94 -19.23 -11.54
CA GLN A 117 6.72 -19.49 -10.33
C GLN A 117 7.29 -18.22 -9.70
N LYS A 118 7.26 -17.10 -10.44
CA LYS A 118 7.77 -15.82 -9.96
C LYS A 118 6.66 -14.91 -9.49
N VAL A 119 6.98 -14.20 -8.43
CA VAL A 119 6.13 -13.18 -7.85
C VAL A 119 6.62 -11.80 -8.28
N VAL A 120 5.70 -10.92 -8.63
CA VAL A 120 5.97 -9.51 -8.96
C VAL A 120 5.42 -8.65 -7.83
N LEU A 121 6.28 -7.77 -7.30
CA LEU A 121 5.89 -6.75 -6.33
C LEU A 121 5.57 -5.45 -7.05
N GLY A 122 4.42 -4.86 -6.74
CA GLY A 122 4.02 -3.55 -7.20
C GLY A 122 4.53 -2.42 -6.29
N LYS A 123 3.91 -1.24 -6.42
CA LYS A 123 4.13 -0.11 -5.52
C LYS A 123 3.63 -0.45 -4.11
N TYR A 124 4.31 0.07 -3.09
CA TYR A 124 3.82 0.03 -1.71
C TYR A 124 2.81 1.14 -1.45
N TYR A 125 1.73 0.76 -0.79
CA TYR A 125 0.63 1.62 -0.36
C TYR A 125 0.62 1.67 1.15
N ALA A 126 0.30 2.83 1.73
CA ALA A 126 0.37 3.07 3.15
C ALA A 126 -0.82 3.88 3.64
N THR A 127 -1.23 3.62 4.87
CA THR A 127 -2.12 4.52 5.60
C THR A 127 -1.34 5.68 6.20
N ASP A 128 -2.04 6.72 6.61
CA ASP A 128 -1.52 7.65 7.61
C ASP A 128 -1.31 6.96 8.97
N TRP A 129 -0.64 7.67 9.86
CA TRP A 129 -0.47 7.24 11.25
C TRP A 129 -1.82 7.20 11.98
N GLN A 130 -2.05 6.10 12.69
CA GLN A 130 -3.27 5.78 13.42
C GLN A 130 -2.91 5.44 14.88
N ASP A 131 -3.92 5.53 15.75
CA ASP A 131 -3.85 5.04 17.13
C ASP A 131 -3.88 3.50 17.13
N PRO A 132 -2.89 2.82 17.73
CA PRO A 132 -2.81 1.35 17.72
C PRO A 132 -3.92 0.65 18.50
N THR A 133 -4.63 1.37 19.37
CA THR A 133 -5.74 0.84 20.16
C THR A 133 -7.06 0.81 19.39
N GLN A 134 -7.17 1.59 18.32
CA GLN A 134 -8.39 1.68 17.53
C GLN A 134 -8.36 0.63 16.43
N ARG A 135 -8.96 -0.53 16.71
CA ARG A 135 -9.04 -1.68 15.80
C ARG A 135 -10.50 -2.04 15.51
N GLU A 136 -10.78 -2.37 14.25
CA GLU A 136 -12.09 -2.82 13.78
C GLU A 136 -12.11 -4.35 13.68
N ASP A 137 -13.29 -4.95 13.58
CA ASP A 137 -13.40 -6.37 13.24
C ASP A 137 -13.04 -6.61 11.77
N LEU A 138 -12.58 -7.83 11.46
CA LEU A 138 -12.32 -8.22 10.07
C LEU A 138 -13.59 -8.06 9.23
N PRO A 139 -13.46 -7.62 7.96
CA PRO A 139 -14.60 -7.48 7.07
C PRO A 139 -15.25 -8.85 6.80
N ILE A 140 -16.55 -8.82 6.53
CA ILE A 140 -17.28 -10.02 6.11
C ILE A 140 -17.02 -10.23 4.62
N VAL A 141 -16.28 -11.30 4.30
CA VAL A 141 -15.90 -11.71 2.95
C VAL A 141 -16.04 -13.23 2.81
N PHE A 142 -16.06 -13.75 1.58
CA PHE A 142 -16.34 -15.17 1.33
C PHE A 142 -15.09 -16.04 1.29
N GLY A 143 -13.97 -15.50 0.80
CA GLY A 143 -12.70 -16.20 0.66
C GLY A 143 -11.49 -15.40 1.12
N ILE A 144 -10.37 -16.10 1.31
CA ILE A 144 -9.09 -15.47 1.68
C ILE A 144 -8.55 -14.52 0.60
N ALA A 145 -8.83 -14.80 -0.68
CA ALA A 145 -8.47 -13.91 -1.78
C ALA A 145 -9.26 -12.59 -1.70
N ASP A 146 -10.56 -12.66 -1.43
CA ASP A 146 -11.40 -11.47 -1.23
C ASP A 146 -10.91 -10.61 -0.06
N LEU A 147 -10.48 -11.26 1.05
CA LEU A 147 -9.92 -10.55 2.19
C LEU A 147 -8.64 -9.79 1.81
N TYR A 148 -7.78 -10.45 1.04
CA TYR A 148 -6.53 -9.85 0.58
C TYR A 148 -6.79 -8.66 -0.36
N GLU A 149 -7.65 -8.84 -1.36
CA GLU A 149 -8.04 -7.75 -2.27
C GLU A 149 -8.65 -6.58 -1.49
N TYR A 150 -9.53 -6.87 -0.53
CA TYR A 150 -10.10 -5.85 0.34
C TYR A 150 -9.02 -5.04 1.09
N PHE A 151 -8.02 -5.68 1.68
CA PHE A 151 -6.93 -4.96 2.35
C PHE A 151 -6.17 -4.04 1.39
N ILE A 152 -5.89 -4.53 0.18
CA ILE A 152 -5.18 -3.74 -0.83
C ILE A 152 -6.04 -2.57 -1.32
N GLU A 153 -7.33 -2.76 -1.57
CA GLU A 153 -8.24 -1.68 -1.95
C GLU A 153 -8.31 -0.59 -0.88
N ARG A 154 -8.42 -0.98 0.39
CA ARG A 154 -8.44 -0.02 1.49
C ARG A 154 -7.14 0.77 1.58
N LEU A 155 -5.99 0.14 1.31
CA LEU A 155 -4.69 0.82 1.26
C LEU A 155 -4.55 1.75 0.05
N LEU A 156 -5.09 1.36 -1.11
CA LEU A 156 -5.13 2.22 -2.30
C LEU A 156 -5.92 3.51 -2.02
N LEU A 157 -7.08 3.38 -1.38
CA LEU A 157 -7.91 4.52 -1.00
C LEU A 157 -7.16 5.43 0.00
N ALA A 158 -6.62 4.86 1.07
CA ALA A 158 -5.90 5.62 2.09
C ALA A 158 -4.66 6.35 1.55
N THR A 159 -3.91 5.72 0.63
CA THR A 159 -2.71 6.35 0.03
C THR A 159 -3.06 7.59 -0.81
N ASN A 160 -4.25 7.60 -1.43
CA ASN A 160 -4.70 8.72 -2.26
C ASN A 160 -5.23 9.90 -1.43
N GLU A 161 -5.74 9.65 -0.22
CA GLU A 161 -6.17 10.70 0.72
C GLU A 161 -4.99 11.53 1.25
N ALA A 162 -3.80 10.93 1.38
CA ALA A 162 -2.57 11.58 1.86
C ALA A 162 -1.96 12.64 0.90
N SER A 163 -2.61 12.96 -0.23
CA SER A 163 -2.25 14.09 -1.11
C SER A 163 -3.25 15.26 -0.98
N PRO A 164 -3.23 16.03 0.13
CA PRO A 164 -4.22 17.07 0.41
C PRO A 164 -4.11 18.34 -0.44
N ASN A 165 -3.19 18.40 -1.42
CA ASN A 165 -2.90 19.64 -2.17
C ASN A 165 -3.46 19.70 -3.60
N VAL A 166 -4.33 18.78 -4.01
CA VAL A 166 -5.14 19.02 -5.23
C VAL A 166 -6.32 19.90 -4.86
N VAL A 167 -6.11 21.21 -4.84
CA VAL A 167 -7.25 22.12 -5.01
C VAL A 167 -7.87 21.78 -6.36
N LEU A 168 -9.20 21.62 -6.37
CA LEU A 168 -10.13 21.36 -7.48
C LEU A 168 -10.59 19.90 -7.63
N ILE A 169 -11.50 19.45 -6.75
CA ILE A 169 -12.95 19.20 -7.03
C ILE A 169 -13.65 18.67 -5.77
N PRO A 170 -14.88 19.13 -5.41
CA PRO A 170 -15.48 18.84 -4.10
C PRO A 170 -15.88 17.39 -3.77
N ASN A 171 -15.65 16.39 -4.64
CA ASN A 171 -16.28 15.06 -4.52
C ASN A 171 -15.35 13.84 -4.74
N ILE A 172 -14.02 14.00 -4.67
CA ILE A 172 -13.06 12.94 -5.04
C ILE A 172 -13.22 11.67 -4.18
N GLU A 173 -13.39 11.79 -2.86
CA GLU A 173 -13.54 10.64 -1.94
C GLU A 173 -14.74 9.74 -2.33
N THR A 174 -15.88 10.39 -2.62
CA THR A 174 -17.10 9.70 -3.02
C THR A 174 -17.00 9.08 -4.41
N ASN A 175 -16.15 9.62 -5.28
CA ASN A 175 -15.97 9.16 -6.65
C ASN A 175 -14.92 8.06 -6.77
N LEU A 176 -13.79 8.11 -6.05
CA LEU A 176 -12.84 6.97 -5.97
C LEU A 176 -13.56 5.73 -5.46
N SER A 177 -14.27 5.86 -4.33
CA SER A 177 -15.05 4.74 -3.76
C SER A 177 -16.17 4.24 -4.69
N LYS A 178 -16.68 5.05 -5.62
CA LYS A 178 -17.72 4.65 -6.60
C LYS A 178 -17.12 4.06 -7.88
N THR A 179 -16.02 4.61 -8.39
CA THR A 179 -15.31 4.13 -9.58
C THR A 179 -14.61 2.81 -9.29
N THR A 180 -13.98 2.64 -8.13
CA THR A 180 -13.40 1.36 -7.69
C THR A 180 -14.45 0.25 -7.56
N ARG A 181 -15.74 0.58 -7.37
CA ARG A 181 -16.85 -0.40 -7.33
C ARG A 181 -17.34 -0.85 -8.70
N LYS A 182 -17.00 -0.17 -9.79
CA LYS A 182 -17.39 -0.52 -11.17
C LYS A 182 -16.30 -1.28 -11.95
N ILE A 183 -15.10 -1.38 -11.40
CA ILE A 183 -13.96 -2.05 -12.02
C ILE A 183 -13.92 -3.49 -11.51
N ASP A 184 -13.82 -4.45 -12.42
CA ASP A 184 -14.08 -5.87 -12.12
C ASP A 184 -12.88 -6.59 -11.50
N SER A 185 -11.63 -6.18 -11.81
CA SER A 185 -10.41 -6.79 -11.23
C SER A 185 -9.60 -5.84 -10.34
N ILE A 186 -9.01 -6.37 -9.26
CA ILE A 186 -8.04 -5.65 -8.41
C ILE A 186 -6.86 -5.07 -9.20
N GLU A 187 -6.44 -5.74 -10.27
CA GLU A 187 -5.32 -5.29 -11.12
C GLU A 187 -5.68 -4.04 -11.89
N GLU A 188 -6.92 -3.97 -12.37
CA GLU A 188 -7.47 -2.79 -13.03
C GLU A 188 -7.65 -1.64 -12.03
N LYS A 189 -8.10 -1.94 -10.80
CA LYS A 189 -8.21 -0.95 -9.71
C LYS A 189 -6.84 -0.35 -9.36
N ILE A 190 -5.81 -1.18 -9.29
CA ILE A 190 -4.42 -0.75 -9.07
C ILE A 190 -3.93 0.12 -10.23
N ALA A 191 -4.10 -0.34 -11.48
CA ALA A 191 -3.67 0.42 -12.66
C ALA A 191 -4.37 1.78 -12.76
N HIS A 192 -5.66 1.83 -12.42
CA HIS A 192 -6.43 3.06 -12.34
C HIS A 192 -5.89 4.00 -11.25
N ALA A 193 -5.67 3.50 -10.04
CA ALA A 193 -5.12 4.28 -8.93
C ALA A 193 -3.71 4.83 -9.25
N GLU A 194 -2.85 4.05 -9.91
CA GLU A 194 -1.53 4.49 -10.35
C GLU A 194 -1.61 5.61 -11.40
N LYS A 195 -2.54 5.48 -12.36
CA LYS A 195 -2.78 6.52 -13.37
C LYS A 195 -3.29 7.82 -12.74
N VAL A 196 -4.21 7.73 -11.78
CA VAL A 196 -4.71 8.87 -11.00
C VAL A 196 -3.56 9.54 -10.24
N ALA A 197 -2.72 8.77 -9.56
CA ALA A 197 -1.58 9.29 -8.82
C ALA A 197 -0.55 9.99 -9.73
N LEU A 198 -0.29 9.43 -10.93
CA LEU A 198 0.63 10.03 -11.91
C LEU A 198 0.12 11.38 -12.42
N LEU A 199 -1.15 11.45 -12.85
CA LEU A 199 -1.76 12.69 -13.32
C LEU A 199 -1.81 13.74 -12.20
N THR A 200 -2.14 13.33 -10.99
CA THR A 200 -2.14 14.20 -9.80
C THR A 200 -0.76 14.81 -9.55
N LYS A 201 0.30 13.99 -9.62
CA LYS A 201 1.68 14.47 -9.48
C LYS A 201 2.06 15.46 -10.58
N GLN A 202 1.69 15.18 -11.83
CA GLN A 202 1.95 16.07 -12.97
C GLN A 202 1.23 17.42 -12.80
N ILE A 203 -0.03 17.42 -12.36
CA ILE A 203 -0.79 18.63 -12.06
C ILE A 203 -0.09 19.45 -10.97
N ASN A 204 0.32 18.81 -9.87
CA ASN A 204 1.01 19.49 -8.76
C ASN A 204 2.35 20.10 -9.18
N GLU A 205 3.14 19.39 -9.99
CA GLU A 205 4.40 19.91 -10.53
C GLU A 205 4.16 21.08 -11.48
N LEU A 206 3.15 20.99 -12.35
CA LEU A 206 2.79 22.03 -13.30
C LEU A 206 2.27 23.29 -12.58
N GLN A 207 1.44 23.14 -11.55
CA GLN A 207 0.99 24.24 -10.68
C GLN A 207 2.16 24.96 -10.02
N LYS A 208 3.13 24.21 -9.46
CA LYS A 208 4.35 24.80 -8.88
C LYS A 208 5.19 25.54 -9.91
N ARG A 209 5.24 25.06 -11.16
CA ARG A 209 5.94 25.75 -12.25
C ARG A 209 5.22 27.03 -12.68
N ILE A 210 3.89 26.98 -12.82
CA ILE A 210 3.03 28.14 -13.13
C ILE A 210 3.20 29.25 -12.09
N TYR A 211 3.27 28.90 -10.80
CA TYR A 211 3.45 29.87 -9.72
C TYR A 211 4.81 30.59 -9.78
N LYS A 212 5.86 29.89 -10.25
CA LYS A 212 7.23 30.44 -10.35
C LYS A 212 7.49 31.18 -11.67
N GLU A 213 6.66 30.98 -12.68
CA GLU A 213 6.83 31.57 -14.01
C GLU A 213 6.38 33.04 -14.02
N LYS A 214 7.21 33.92 -14.58
CA LYS A 214 6.97 35.36 -14.65
C LYS A 214 6.49 35.81 -16.03
N GLN A 215 6.75 35.02 -17.07
CA GLN A 215 6.31 35.33 -18.43
C GLN A 215 4.85 34.94 -18.64
N PHE A 216 3.98 35.93 -18.83
CA PHE A 216 2.54 35.72 -19.02
C PHE A 216 2.20 34.71 -20.13
N ASN A 217 2.85 34.82 -21.30
CA ASN A 217 2.57 33.92 -22.42
C ASN A 217 2.88 32.44 -22.08
N ARG A 218 3.94 32.18 -21.32
CA ARG A 218 4.28 30.81 -20.86
C ARG A 218 3.32 30.34 -19.78
N GLN A 219 2.87 31.25 -18.92
CA GLN A 219 1.87 30.95 -17.91
C GLN A 219 0.54 30.52 -18.54
N VAL A 220 0.12 31.18 -19.62
CA VAL A 220 -1.10 30.83 -20.38
C VAL A 220 -0.98 29.43 -21.00
N GLU A 221 0.16 29.11 -21.63
CA GLU A 221 0.40 27.77 -22.21
C GLU A 221 0.38 26.66 -21.14
N MET A 222 1.04 26.88 -20.00
CA MET A 222 1.02 25.93 -18.89
C MET A 222 -0.38 25.80 -18.27
N ASN A 223 -1.17 26.87 -18.20
CA ASN A 223 -2.55 26.82 -17.72
C ASN A 223 -3.46 25.99 -18.65
N LEU A 224 -3.26 26.05 -19.97
CA LEU A 224 -3.99 25.20 -20.92
C LEU A 224 -3.65 23.71 -20.70
N GLN A 225 -2.37 23.39 -20.52
CA GLN A 225 -1.93 22.03 -20.18
C GLN A 225 -2.52 21.55 -18.85
N LEU A 226 -2.58 22.44 -17.86
CA LEU A 226 -3.18 22.15 -16.56
C LEU A 226 -4.67 21.80 -16.67
N GLN A 227 -5.43 22.56 -17.46
CA GLN A 227 -6.84 22.26 -17.73
C GLN A 227 -7.03 20.91 -18.45
N MET A 228 -6.16 20.58 -19.40
CA MET A 228 -6.20 19.28 -20.10
C MET A 228 -5.97 18.12 -19.13
N LEU A 229 -4.95 18.20 -18.28
CA LEU A 229 -4.64 17.17 -17.28
C LEU A 229 -5.76 17.04 -16.23
N GLN A 230 -6.33 18.16 -15.79
CA GLN A 230 -7.50 18.14 -14.88
C GLN A 230 -8.72 17.49 -15.52
N LYS A 231 -8.97 17.74 -16.81
CA LYS A 231 -10.06 17.09 -17.55
C LYS A 231 -9.86 15.57 -17.63
N GLN A 232 -8.64 15.12 -17.95
CA GLN A 232 -8.30 13.69 -17.98
C GLN A 232 -8.48 13.04 -16.61
N LEU A 233 -8.04 13.72 -15.53
CA LEU A 233 -8.26 13.25 -14.17
C LEU A 233 -9.76 13.11 -13.88
N ASN A 234 -10.57 14.09 -14.25
CA ASN A 234 -12.02 14.04 -14.05
C ASN A 234 -12.72 12.94 -14.84
N GLU A 235 -12.24 12.61 -16.02
CA GLU A 235 -12.76 11.48 -16.80
C GLU A 235 -12.46 10.15 -16.12
N LEU A 236 -11.30 10.02 -15.48
CA LEU A 236 -10.96 8.81 -14.71
C LEU A 236 -11.75 8.71 -13.40
N LEU A 237 -12.19 9.84 -12.83
CA LEU A 237 -12.96 9.88 -11.57
C LEU A 237 -14.48 9.78 -11.76
N LYS A 238 -14.99 9.65 -13.00
CA LYS A 238 -16.43 9.45 -13.28
C LYS A 238 -16.83 7.97 -13.20
#